data_AF-A0A3A5ML91-F1
#
_entry.id   AF-A0A3A5ML91-F1
#
_cell.length_a   1.000
_cell.length_b   1.000
_cell.length_c   1.000
_cell.angle_alpha   90.00
_cell.angle_beta   90.00
_cell.angle_gamma   90.00
#
_symmetry.space_group_name_H-M   'P 1'
#
loop_
_entity.id
_entity.type
_entity.pdbx_description
1 polymer ?
#
loop_
_entity_poly.entity_id
_entity_poly.type
_entity_poly.pdbx_seq_one_letter_code
_entity_poly.pdbx_strand_id
1 'polypeptide(L)' 'MTIGIAALALYAVAIIFALVQIQRTDDLTPPERLVWTLAVVFAPVIGSLVWYALGPHPFGLRLSQGAR' A
#
# COMPACT_ATOMS: atom_id res chain seq x y z
N MET A 1 14.59 -9.76 13.43
CA MET A 1 14.50 -10.42 12.10
C MET A 1 13.13 -11.07 11.89
N THR A 2 12.64 -11.87 12.83
CA THR A 2 11.32 -12.54 12.76
C THR A 2 10.15 -11.57 12.54
N ILE A 3 10.10 -10.46 13.28
CA ILE A 3 9.04 -9.44 13.13
C ILE A 3 9.02 -8.86 11.71
N GLY A 4 10.19 -8.57 11.13
CA GLY A 4 10.30 -8.02 9.77
C GLY A 4 9.80 -9.00 8.71
N ILE A 5 10.16 -10.29 8.84
CA ILE A 5 9.69 -11.34 7.93
C ILE A 5 8.18 -11.53 8.06
N ALA A 6 7.65 -11.57 9.28
CA ALA A 6 6.21 -11.70 9.52
C ALA A 6 5.43 -10.52 8.95
N ALA A 7 5.93 -9.29 9.12
CA ALA A 7 5.32 -8.09 8.55
C ALA A 7 5.32 -8.13 7.02
N LEU A 8 6.44 -8.53 6.41
CA LEU A 8 6.54 -8.68 4.95
C LEU A 8 5.57 -9.74 4.42
N ALA A 9 5.48 -10.89 5.08
CA ALA A 9 4.56 -11.96 4.71
C ALA A 9 3.10 -11.51 4.81
N LEU A 10 2.72 -10.86 5.91
CA LEU A 10 1.38 -10.32 6.10
C LEU A 10 1.04 -9.27 5.04
N TYR A 11 1.99 -8.39 4.73
CA TYR A 11 1.83 -7.39 3.68
C TYR A 11 1.63 -8.03 2.30
N ALA A 12 2.41 -9.05 1.95
CA ALA A 12 2.23 -9.78 0.71
C ALA A 12 0.86 -10.48 0.62
N VAL A 13 0.41 -11.10 1.72
CA VAL A 13 -0.93 -11.71 1.82
C VAL A 13 -2.01 -10.66 1.61
N ALA A 14 -1.88 -9.46 2.19
CA ALA A 14 -2.83 -8.38 2.01
C ALA A 14 -2.93 -7.92 0.54
N ILE A 15 -1.80 -7.81 -0.18
CA ILE A 15 -1.79 -7.48 -1.61
C ILE A 15 -2.51 -8.56 -2.43
N ILE A 16 -2.16 -9.83 -2.22
CA ILE A 16 -2.78 -10.94 -2.95
C ILE A 16 -4.29 -10.98 -2.68
N PHE A 17 -4.69 -10.81 -1.41
CA PHE A 17 -6.09 -10.74 -1.02
C PHE A 17 -6.81 -9.60 -1.74
N ALA A 18 -6.24 -8.39 -1.76
CA ALA A 18 -6.82 -7.24 -2.46
C ALA A 18 -6.98 -7.51 -3.96
N LEU A 19 -5.98 -8.11 -4.61
CA LEU A 19 -6.06 -8.48 -6.04
C LEU A 19 -7.18 -9.50 -6.29
N VAL A 20 -7.29 -10.53 -5.45
CA VAL A 20 -8.37 -11.52 -5.54
C VAL A 20 -9.74 -10.85 -5.35
N GLN A 21 -9.87 -9.94 -4.39
CA GLN A 21 -11.13 -9.21 -4.17
C GLN A 21 -11.49 -8.33 -5.37
N ILE A 22 -10.55 -7.58 -5.93
CA ILE A 22 -10.77 -6.79 -7.16
C ILE A 22 -11.28 -7.69 -8.30
N GLN A 23 -10.73 -8.90 -8.42
CA GLN A 23 -11.20 -9.84 -9.44
C GLN A 23 -12.57 -10.46 -9.15
N ARG A 24 -12.97 -10.55 -7.88
CA ARG A 24 -14.26 -11.11 -7.45
C ARG A 24 -15.37 -10.08 -7.30
N THR A 25 -15.06 -8.79 -7.32
CA THR A 25 -16.08 -7.75 -7.27
C THR A 25 -16.81 -7.68 -8.61
N ASP A 26 -18.08 -8.05 -8.61
CA ASP A 26 -18.93 -8.05 -9.82
C ASP A 26 -19.37 -6.63 -10.22
N ASP A 27 -19.35 -5.68 -9.29
CA ASP A 27 -19.75 -4.28 -9.47
C ASP A 27 -18.63 -3.38 -10.03
N LEU A 28 -17.56 -3.96 -10.59
CA LEU A 28 -16.47 -3.22 -11.22
C LEU A 28 -16.50 -3.40 -12.73
N THR A 29 -16.59 -2.27 -13.44
CA THR A 29 -16.38 -2.26 -14.88
C THR A 29 -14.92 -2.65 -15.22
N PRO A 30 -14.65 -3.15 -16.44
CA PRO A 30 -13.29 -3.51 -16.86
C PRO A 30 -12.22 -2.42 -16.65
N PRO A 31 -12.45 -1.13 -16.98
CA PRO A 31 -11.46 -0.09 -16.73
C PRO A 31 -11.25 0.18 -15.23
N GLU A 32 -12.30 0.17 -14.42
CA GLU A 32 -12.17 0.37 -12.96
C GLU A 32 -11.35 -0.75 -12.33
N ARG A 33 -11.60 -1.99 -12.74
CA ARG A 33 -10.82 -3.16 -12.31
C ARG A 33 -9.34 -3.01 -12.65
N LEU A 34 -9.03 -2.53 -13.85
CA LEU A 34 -7.65 -2.27 -14.26
C LEU A 34 -7.00 -1.18 -13.41
N VAL A 35 -7.69 -0.04 -13.21
CA VAL A 35 -7.20 1.06 -12.37
C VAL A 35 -6.90 0.59 -10.95
N TRP A 36 -7.81 -0.16 -10.32
CA TRP A 36 -7.60 -0.69 -8.98
C TRP A 36 -6.47 -1.71 -8.90
N THR A 37 -6.36 -2.58 -9.91
CA THR A 37 -5.24 -3.54 -10.00
C THR A 37 -3.91 -2.80 -10.06
N LEU A 38 -3.80 -1.79 -10.94
CA LEU A 38 -2.59 -0.97 -11.06
C LEU A 38 -2.30 -0.20 -9.77
N ALA A 39 -3.32 0.40 -9.15
CA ALA A 39 -3.17 1.13 -7.90
C ALA A 39 -2.57 0.25 -6.80
N VAL A 40 -3.08 -0.98 -6.61
CA VAL A 40 -2.59 -1.92 -5.59
C VAL A 40 -1.16 -2.37 -5.88
N VAL A 41 -0.84 -2.67 -7.14
CA VAL A 41 0.49 -3.16 -7.55
C VAL A 41 1.56 -2.06 -7.43
N PHE A 42 1.23 -0.83 -7.84
CA PHE A 42 2.19 0.27 -7.89
C PHE A 42 2.25 1.10 -6.61
N ALA A 43 1.26 1.03 -5.72
CA ALA A 43 1.28 1.71 -4.42
C ALA A 43 2.61 1.57 -3.64
N PRO A 44 3.20 0.38 -3.44
CA PRO A 44 4.48 0.26 -2.73
C PRO A 44 5.63 0.98 -3.43
N VAL A 45 5.65 0.97 -4.77
CA VAL A 45 6.68 1.66 -5.57
C VAL A 45 6.52 3.16 -5.42
N ILE A 46 5.29 3.67 -5.62
CA ILE A 46 4.99 5.09 -5.51
C ILE A 46 5.29 5.60 -4.10
N GLY A 47 4.88 4.87 -3.05
CA GLY A 47 5.18 5.24 -1.67
C GLY A 47 6.68 5.32 -1.40
N SER A 48 7.45 4.38 -1.92
CA SER A 48 8.91 4.36 -1.80
C SER A 48 9.57 5.52 -2.54
N LEU A 49 9.10 5.82 -3.76
CA LEU A 49 9.58 6.96 -4.55
C LEU A 49 9.26 8.30 -3.88
N VAL A 50 8.04 8.45 -3.36
CA VAL A 50 7.61 9.65 -2.62
C VAL A 50 8.50 9.86 -1.40
N TRP A 51 8.74 8.80 -0.61
CA TRP A 51 9.63 8.90 0.55
C TRP A 51 11.07 9.24 0.15
N TYR A 52 11.60 8.62 -0.90
CA TYR A 52 12.94 8.88 -1.38
C TYR A 52 13.12 10.32 -1.91
N ALA A 53 12.11 10.84 -2.62
CA ALA A 53 12.18 12.16 -3.24
C ALA A 53 11.87 13.31 -2.26
N LEU A 54 10.86 13.15 -1.39
CA LEU A 54 10.37 14.21 -0.51
C LEU A 54 10.85 14.07 0.94
N GLY A 55 11.57 12.99 1.26
CA GLY A 55 12.09 12.73 2.60
C GLY A 55 11.02 12.28 3.61
N PRO A 56 11.36 12.29 4.91
CA PRO A 56 10.55 11.66 5.96
C PRO A 56 9.23 12.35 6.30
N HIS A 57 9.01 13.59 5.84
CA HIS A 57 7.79 14.37 6.14
C HIS A 57 7.14 14.91 4.86
N PRO A 58 6.77 14.03 3.89
CA PRO A 58 6.31 14.45 2.57
C PRO A 58 5.04 15.32 2.62
N PHE A 59 4.23 15.16 3.67
CA PHE A 59 2.95 15.87 3.85
C PHE A 59 2.97 16.84 5.04
N GLY A 60 4.13 17.11 5.64
CA GLY A 60 4.24 17.95 6.85
C GLY A 60 3.55 17.38 8.10
N LEU A 61 3.03 16.16 8.04
CA LEU A 61 2.39 15.47 9.17
C LEU A 61 3.45 15.14 10.21
N ARG A 62 3.39 15.81 11.35
CA ARG A 62 4.18 15.47 12.54
C ARG A 62 3.32 14.58 13.41
N LEU A 63 3.74 13.33 13.59
CA LEU A 63 3.21 12.51 14.67
C LEU A 63 3.73 13.14 15.97
N SER A 64 2.89 13.96 16.62
CA SER A 64 3.19 14.48 17.94
C SER A 64 3.41 13.29 18.86
N GLN A 65 4.67 12.98 19.18
CA GLN A 65 4.95 12.05 20.25
C GLN A 65 4.37 12.67 21.52
N GLY A 66 3.38 11.99 22.09
CA GLY A 66 2.73 12.43 23.32
C GLY A 66 3.78 12.82 24.35
N ALA A 67 3.54 13.96 24.98
CA ALA A 67 4.28 14.44 26.13
C ALA A 67 4.50 13.30 27.12
N ARG A 68 5.76 13.09 27.51
CA ARG A 68 6.11 12.23 28.65
C ARG A 68 5.52 12.79 29.93
#